data_AF-A0A553UHD4-F1
#
_entry.id   AF-A0A553UHD4-F1
#
_cell.length_a   1.000
_cell.length_b   1.000
_cell.length_c   1.000
_cell.angle_alpha   90.00
_cell.angle_beta   90.00
_cell.angle_gamma   90.00
#
_symmetry.space_group_name_H-M   'P 1'
#
loop_
_entity.id
_entity.type
_entity.pdbx_description
1 polymer ?
#
loop_
_entity_poly.entity_id
_entity_poly.type
_entity_poly.pdbx_seq_one_letter_code
_entity_poly.pdbx_strand_id
1 'polypeptide(L)'
;MQLTLTQNPTICLQPRYLDKESKALCLQIFQQHSYDPKPLQEYLNSLRLISIDNAPCVYLNSKDQLQTFKSNNALCLALQKHLTKEQK
;
A
#
# COMPACT_ATOMS: atom_id res chain seq x y z
N MET A 1 2.77 8.70 -16.03
CA MET A 1 3.01 7.91 -14.81
C MET A 1 1.80 7.84 -13.88
N GLN A 2 1.02 8.91 -13.71
CA GLN A 2 -0.15 8.89 -12.81
C GLN A 2 -1.15 7.75 -13.08
N LEU A 3 -1.63 7.60 -14.32
CA LEU A 3 -2.55 6.53 -14.68
C LEU A 3 -1.99 5.14 -14.36
N THR A 4 -0.70 4.94 -14.61
CA THR A 4 -0.01 3.67 -14.32
C THR A 4 0.00 3.37 -12.83
N LEU A 5 0.29 4.37 -11.98
CA LEU A 5 0.35 4.19 -10.52
C LEU A 5 -1.05 4.05 -9.89
N THR A 6 -2.07 4.71 -10.43
CA THR A 6 -3.45 4.54 -9.94
C THR A 6 -4.03 3.18 -10.33
N GLN A 7 -3.70 2.66 -11.51
CA GLN A 7 -4.13 1.32 -11.96
C GLN A 7 -3.28 0.18 -11.37
N ASN A 8 -2.01 0.44 -11.06
CA ASN A 8 -1.07 -0.55 -10.53
C ASN A 8 -0.38 -0.03 -9.26
N PRO A 9 -1.13 0.17 -8.16
CA PRO A 9 -0.61 0.74 -6.92
C PRO A 9 0.44 -0.15 -6.22
N THR A 10 0.58 -1.41 -6.63
CA THR A 10 1.66 -2.30 -6.13
C THR A 10 3.06 -1.79 -6.49
N ILE A 11 3.20 -0.96 -7.53
CA ILE A 11 4.46 -0.29 -7.89
C ILE A 11 4.94 0.60 -6.72
N CYS A 12 4.00 1.23 -6.00
CA CYS A 12 4.30 2.06 -4.85
C CYS A 12 4.83 1.29 -3.64
N LEU A 13 4.82 -0.06 -3.67
CA LEU A 13 5.36 -0.90 -2.62
C LEU A 13 6.89 -0.98 -2.63
N GLN A 14 7.55 -0.61 -3.73
CA GLN A 14 9.01 -0.60 -3.82
C GLN A 14 9.50 0.78 -4.26
N PRO A 15 9.26 1.84 -3.45
CA PRO A 15 9.55 3.20 -3.86
C PRO A 15 11.04 3.40 -4.13
N ARG A 16 11.96 2.57 -3.61
CA ARG A 16 13.40 2.68 -3.93
C ARG A 16 13.72 2.71 -5.43
N TYR A 17 12.92 2.06 -6.27
CA TYR A 17 13.12 2.02 -7.73
C TYR A 17 12.48 3.19 -8.48
N LEU A 18 11.76 4.05 -7.77
CA LEU A 18 11.05 5.19 -8.34
C LEU A 18 11.87 6.47 -8.25
N ASP A 19 11.68 7.34 -9.23
CA ASP A 19 12.17 8.72 -9.16
C ASP A 19 11.42 9.52 -8.07
N LYS A 20 11.91 10.74 -7.82
CA LYS A 20 11.38 11.60 -6.75
C LYS A 20 9.90 11.99 -6.99
N GLU A 21 9.52 12.21 -8.25
CA GLU A 21 8.17 12.62 -8.62
C GLU A 21 7.18 11.47 -8.40
N SER A 22 7.53 10.28 -8.86
CA SER A 22 6.72 9.06 -8.70
C SER A 22 6.57 8.67 -7.23
N LYS A 23 7.61 8.84 -6.42
CA LYS A 23 7.52 8.65 -4.95
C LYS A 23 6.48 9.58 -4.32
N ALA A 24 6.53 10.86 -4.67
CA ALA A 24 5.57 11.84 -4.17
C ALA A 24 4.14 11.51 -4.63
N LEU A 25 3.99 11.09 -5.88
CA LEU A 25 2.71 10.71 -6.44
C LEU A 25 2.11 9.46 -5.78
N CYS A 26 2.94 8.45 -5.48
CA CYS A 26 2.51 7.30 -4.69
C CYS A 26 1.95 7.70 -3.31
N LEU A 27 2.62 8.63 -2.62
CA LEU A 27 2.15 9.12 -1.32
C LEU A 27 0.81 9.84 -1.47
N GLN A 28 0.69 10.72 -2.46
CA GLN A 28 -0.55 11.44 -2.73
C GLN A 28 -1.70 10.48 -3.04
N ILE A 29 -1.48 9.51 -3.93
CA ILE A 29 -2.50 8.54 -4.34
C ILE A 29 -2.95 7.69 -3.15
N PHE A 30 -2.02 7.24 -2.29
CA PHE A 30 -2.39 6.52 -1.06
C PHE A 30 -3.15 7.40 -0.08
N GLN A 31 -2.73 8.65 0.14
CA GLN A 31 -3.43 9.57 1.05
C GLN A 31 -4.85 9.89 0.58
N GLN A 32 -5.02 10.11 -0.73
CA GLN A 32 -6.31 10.43 -1.36
C GLN A 32 -7.17 9.21 -1.64
N HIS A 33 -6.60 8.00 -1.53
CA HIS A 33 -7.25 6.75 -1.93
C HIS A 33 -7.78 6.81 -3.37
N SER A 34 -6.96 7.35 -4.29
CA SER A 34 -7.31 7.57 -5.70
C SER A 34 -6.76 6.50 -6.65
N TYR A 35 -6.61 5.27 -6.15
CA TYR A 35 -6.13 4.09 -6.86
C TYR A 35 -7.18 2.99 -6.90
N ASP A 36 -7.04 2.03 -7.82
CA ASP A 36 -7.81 0.78 -7.78
C ASP A 36 -7.29 -0.08 -6.62
N PRO A 37 -8.09 -0.40 -5.59
CA PRO A 37 -7.61 -1.18 -4.46
C PRO A 37 -7.38 -2.66 -4.77
N LYS A 38 -7.98 -3.21 -5.85
CA LYS A 38 -7.92 -4.64 -6.16
C LYS A 38 -6.51 -5.21 -6.23
N PRO A 39 -5.53 -4.60 -6.93
CA PRO A 39 -4.19 -5.15 -7.02
C PRO A 39 -3.49 -5.25 -5.64
N LEU A 40 -3.76 -4.32 -4.73
CA LEU A 40 -3.23 -4.37 -3.36
C LEU A 40 -3.93 -5.44 -2.52
N GLN A 41 -5.25 -5.61 -2.67
CA GLN A 41 -6.00 -6.65 -1.99
C GLN A 41 -5.57 -8.05 -2.45
N GLU A 42 -5.41 -8.26 -3.75
CA GLU A 42 -4.89 -9.51 -4.33
C GLU A 42 -3.48 -9.81 -3.83
N TYR A 43 -2.60 -8.81 -3.83
CA TYR A 43 -1.26 -8.93 -3.28
C TYR A 43 -1.28 -9.33 -1.81
N LEU A 44 -2.11 -8.68 -0.99
CA LEU A 44 -2.25 -8.98 0.43
C LEU A 44 -2.81 -10.38 0.68
N ASN A 45 -3.81 -10.81 -0.09
CA ASN A 45 -4.41 -12.14 0.07
C ASN A 45 -3.44 -13.26 -0.30
N SER A 46 -2.61 -13.04 -1.32
CA SER A 46 -1.60 -13.99 -1.78
C SER A 46 -0.42 -14.09 -0.82
N LEU A 47 0.18 -12.96 -0.44
CA LEU A 47 1.43 -12.93 0.32
C LEU A 47 1.22 -12.75 1.83
N ARG A 48 -0.01 -12.47 2.26
CA ARG A 48 -0.40 -12.22 3.66
C ARG A 48 0.32 -11.03 4.30
N LEU A 49 1.14 -10.29 3.58
CA LEU A 49 1.95 -9.17 4.07
C LEU A 49 2.14 -8.14 2.97
N ILE A 50 1.89 -6.87 3.27
CA ILE A 50 2.36 -5.74 2.47
C ILE A 50 3.45 -5.02 3.24
N SER A 51 4.58 -4.85 2.57
CA SER A 51 5.70 -4.02 3.00
C SER A 51 5.93 -2.91 1.98
N ILE A 52 6.30 -1.71 2.46
CA ILE A 52 6.90 -0.68 1.62
C ILE A 52 8.41 -0.83 1.76
N ASP A 53 9.10 -1.11 0.65
CA ASP A 53 10.51 -1.52 0.67
C ASP A 53 10.70 -2.73 1.59
N ASN A 54 11.43 -2.57 2.69
CA ASN A 54 11.65 -3.60 3.71
C ASN A 54 10.88 -3.32 5.01
N ALA A 55 10.03 -2.28 5.04
CA ALA A 55 9.26 -1.91 6.21
C ALA A 55 7.87 -2.57 6.16
N PRO A 56 7.53 -3.48 7.08
CA PRO A 56 6.21 -4.10 7.11
C PRO A 56 5.15 -3.05 7.46
N CYS A 57 4.03 -3.06 6.73
CA CYS A 57 2.93 -2.13 6.96
C CYS A 57 1.68 -2.85 7.47
N VAL A 58 1.21 -3.88 6.76
CA VAL A 58 0.01 -4.64 7.15
C VAL A 58 0.22 -6.12 6.90
N TYR A 59 -0.33 -6.97 7.75
CA TYR A 59 -0.43 -8.42 7.50
C TYR A 59 -1.87 -8.91 7.66
N LEU A 60 -2.19 -9.98 6.94
CA LEU A 60 -3.44 -10.69 7.02
C LEU A 60 -3.21 -11.98 7.83
N ASN A 61 -3.84 -12.11 8.99
CA ASN A 61 -3.63 -13.27 9.86
C ASN A 61 -4.31 -14.53 9.32
N SER A 62 -4.15 -15.66 10.03
CA SER A 62 -4.74 -16.95 9.63
C SER A 62 -6.28 -16.98 9.68
N LYS A 63 -6.92 -15.93 10.21
CA LYS A 63 -8.37 -15.73 10.25
C LYS A 63 -8.82 -14.64 9.27
N ASP A 64 -7.95 -14.29 8.32
CA ASP A 64 -8.16 -13.21 7.35
C ASP A 64 -8.47 -11.85 7.99
N GLN A 65 -7.92 -11.58 9.17
CA GLN A 65 -8.04 -10.29 9.84
C GLN A 65 -6.81 -9.44 9.58
N LEU A 66 -7.04 -8.20 9.13
CA LEU A 66 -5.99 -7.22 8.91
C LEU A 66 -5.36 -6.78 10.24
N GLN A 67 -4.04 -6.66 10.24
CA GLN A 67 -3.25 -6.22 11.37
C GLN A 67 -2.22 -5.22 10.88
N THR A 68 -1.99 -4.15 11.64
CA THR A 68 -1.06 -3.08 11.28
C THR A 68 0.23 -3.18 12.08
N PHE A 69 1.35 -2.85 11.43
CA PHE A 69 2.62 -2.64 12.11
C PHE A 69 2.81 -1.15 12.42
N LYS A 70 3.40 -0.85 13.58
CA LYS A 70 3.85 0.53 13.87
C LYS A 70 4.91 0.92 12.85
N SER A 71 4.77 2.08 12.21
CA SER A 71 5.67 2.54 11.17
C SER A 71 5.81 4.06 11.18
N ASN A 72 7.01 4.54 10.87
CA ASN A 72 7.26 5.96 10.60
C ASN A 72 7.31 6.25 9.08
N ASN A 73 7.10 5.22 8.24
CA ASN A 73 7.06 5.38 6.79
C ASN A 73 5.71 6.00 6.37
N ALA A 74 5.76 7.18 5.74
CA ALA A 74 4.56 7.90 5.33
C ALA A 74 3.66 7.11 4.36
N LEU A 75 4.25 6.29 3.46
CA LEU A 75 3.49 5.42 2.57
C LEU A 75 2.78 4.30 3.35
N CYS A 76 3.46 3.67 4.32
CA CYS A 76 2.80 2.67 5.20
C CYS A 76 1.62 3.30 5.92
N LEU A 77 1.81 4.47 6.54
CA LEU A 77 0.78 5.15 7.32
C LEU A 77 -0.44 5.52 6.45
N ALA A 78 -0.20 6.03 5.24
CA ALA A 78 -1.25 6.36 4.29
C ALA A 78 -2.02 5.11 3.84
N LEU A 79 -1.30 4.04 3.49
CA LEU A 79 -1.88 2.77 3.05
C LEU A 79 -2.73 2.11 4.15
N GLN A 80 -2.21 2.04 5.38
CA GLN A 80 -2.88 1.47 6.55
C GLN A 80 -4.22 2.16 6.85
N LYS A 81 -4.30 3.48 6.66
CA LYS A 81 -5.50 4.29 6.95
C LYS A 81 -6.70 3.90 6.10
N HIS A 82 -6.48 3.42 4.88
CA HIS A 82 -7.57 3.09 3.95
C HIS A 82 -7.80 1.58 3.83
N LEU A 83 -6.75 0.75 3.81
CA LEU A 83 -6.92 -0.72 3.81
C LEU A 83 -7.71 -1.24 5.02
N THR A 84 -7.55 -0.61 6.18
CA THR A 84 -8.33 -0.96 7.39
C THR A 84 -9.81 -0.60 7.28
N LYS A 85 -10.20 0.31 6.39
CA LYS A 85 -11.60 0.67 6.13
C LYS A 85 -12.28 -0.26 5.13
N GLU A 86 -11.52 -0.80 4.18
CA GLU A 86 -12.05 -1.68 3.13
C GLU A 86 -12.34 -3.11 3.63
N GLN A 87 -11.69 -3.54 4.71
CA GLN A 87 -11.92 -4.87 5.32
C GLN A 87 -12.93 -4.85 6.47
N LYS A 88 -13.69 -3.77 6.61
CA LYS A 88 -14.76 -3.62 7.60
C LYS A 88 -16.11 -3.74 6.91
#